data_AF-A0A956D6S9-F1
#
_entry.id   AF-A0A956D6S9-F1
#
_cell.length_a   1.000
_cell.length_b   1.000
_cell.length_c   1.000
_cell.angle_alpha   90.00
_cell.angle_beta   90.00
_cell.angle_gamma   90.00
#
_symmetry.space_group_name_H-M   'P 1'
#
loop_
_entity.id
_entity.type
_entity.pdbx_description
1 polymer ?
#
loop_
_entity_poly.entity_id
_entity_poly.type
_entity_poly.pdbx_seq_one_letter_code
_entity_poly.pdbx_strand_id
1 'polypeptide(L)'
;MQFDEACRVLDVPEGDLDSAGLRRAYLRAVRQHPPERDPEGFARVRAAFEQLEARVLAKDSPDTPSEPPSRAPLQTLDDSAPDDLHATLRALAARPAPERAKALEALVLTHPDERALHGLRVTTHLECDDVAWALVAARELDRLGDPNALLHLARLHPAELPPSDRDRVAKHEPFTLARALVPTDPDDATRLGLRALAVDAPAPDPLVVIDLALAVALHGRGDLAASLLGAFRTYTKVHGEPAPRVELALRLFSLALYVPEPLPPEGRRALLRGTAELARLADPDAIDLFTIEHPAEALKVRRALQKHAPELDRAVGEHFVRGAVAKRRSPPQWTWLLLLATCAVPRLLRTGTELSSAVAREIDDAFYDDSYESYAPGDFVDEPYEPPPPPAVIPDVAAWSTATRRGLVVRGCEKGGVPGCDQAQLLANALESGQSCEVVTEASLRFHELLPGALDPALEQAVDREVDALCARERGL
;
A
#
# COMPACT_ATOMS: atom_id res chain seq x y z
N MET A 1 18.38 -45.71 -2.03
CA MET A 1 17.27 -46.68 -1.89
C MET A 1 16.80 -47.03 -3.29
N GLN A 2 16.58 -48.31 -3.61
CA GLN A 2 16.06 -48.68 -4.95
C GLN A 2 14.54 -48.41 -5.05
N PHE A 3 14.00 -48.30 -6.26
CA PHE A 3 12.58 -47.97 -6.47
C PHE A 3 11.64 -48.99 -5.80
N ASP A 4 11.85 -50.28 -6.07
CA ASP A 4 11.05 -51.38 -5.49
C ASP A 4 11.15 -51.42 -3.96
N GLU A 5 12.28 -50.96 -3.42
CA GLU A 5 12.49 -50.82 -1.98
C GLU A 5 11.70 -49.64 -1.42
N ALA A 6 11.69 -48.49 -2.11
CA ALA A 6 10.90 -47.32 -1.72
C ALA A 6 9.39 -47.61 -1.76
N CYS A 7 8.91 -48.33 -2.78
CA CYS A 7 7.52 -48.77 -2.86
C CYS A 7 7.14 -49.68 -1.68
N ARG A 8 8.01 -50.64 -1.33
CA ARG A 8 7.83 -51.52 -0.18
C ARG A 8 7.83 -50.77 1.16
N VAL A 9 8.71 -49.79 1.34
CA VAL A 9 8.79 -48.99 2.58
C VAL A 9 7.51 -48.17 2.80
N LEU A 10 6.88 -47.66 1.74
CA LEU A 10 5.65 -46.88 1.82
C LEU A 10 4.37 -47.71 1.65
N ASP A 11 4.49 -49.03 1.48
CA ASP A 11 3.37 -49.95 1.22
C ASP A 11 2.48 -49.48 0.05
N VAL A 12 3.14 -49.09 -1.05
CA VAL A 12 2.48 -48.67 -2.29
C VAL A 12 2.74 -49.66 -3.42
N PRO A 13 1.74 -49.96 -4.26
CA PRO A 13 1.93 -50.84 -5.39
C PRO A 13 2.85 -50.20 -6.44
N GLU A 14 3.67 -51.03 -7.09
CA GLU A 14 4.48 -50.64 -8.25
C GLU A 14 3.53 -50.35 -9.44
N GLY A 15 3.10 -49.10 -9.59
CA GLY A 15 2.13 -48.70 -10.62
C GLY A 15 1.91 -47.19 -10.68
N ASP A 16 0.83 -46.77 -11.36
CA ASP A 16 0.44 -45.37 -11.56
C ASP A 16 0.04 -44.71 -10.23
N LEU A 17 1.05 -44.29 -9.49
CA LEU A 17 0.91 -43.55 -8.24
C LEU A 17 0.71 -42.06 -8.57
N ASP A 18 -0.44 -41.51 -8.19
CA ASP A 18 -0.68 -40.08 -8.25
C ASP A 18 -0.02 -39.37 -7.06
N SER A 19 0.30 -38.07 -7.22
CA SER A 19 0.91 -37.25 -6.16
C SER A 19 0.10 -37.28 -4.84
N ALA A 20 -1.23 -37.31 -4.95
CA ALA A 20 -2.13 -37.39 -3.80
C ALA A 20 -2.07 -38.76 -3.08
N GLY A 21 -1.94 -39.87 -3.81
CA GLY A 21 -1.75 -41.21 -3.27
C GLY A 21 -0.42 -41.34 -2.53
N LEU A 22 0.67 -40.85 -3.16
CA LEU A 22 2.00 -40.86 -2.55
C LEU A 22 2.03 -40.10 -1.21
N ARG A 23 1.44 -38.91 -1.17
CA ARG A 23 1.36 -38.10 0.07
C ARG A 23 0.58 -38.80 1.18
N ARG A 24 -0.52 -39.49 0.84
CA ARG A 24 -1.31 -40.25 1.83
C ARG A 24 -0.56 -41.45 2.38
N ALA A 25 0.21 -42.15 1.54
CA ALA A 25 1.06 -43.26 1.97
C ALA A 25 2.16 -42.80 2.93
N TYR A 26 2.86 -41.71 2.59
CA TYR A 26 3.87 -41.09 3.45
C TYR A 26 3.32 -40.71 4.82
N LEU A 27 2.19 -39.99 4.89
CA LEU A 27 1.61 -39.59 6.18
C LEU A 27 1.19 -40.80 7.04
N ARG A 28 0.79 -41.91 6.43
CA ARG A 28 0.48 -43.15 7.13
C ARG A 28 1.74 -43.79 7.72
N ALA A 29 2.81 -43.87 6.93
CA ALA A 29 4.09 -44.41 7.35
C ALA A 29 4.74 -43.56 8.46
N VAL A 30 4.67 -42.22 8.38
CA VAL A 30 5.15 -41.31 9.42
C VAL A 30 4.42 -41.50 10.76
N ARG A 31 3.11 -41.80 10.73
CA ARG A 31 2.36 -42.12 11.95
C ARG A 31 2.79 -43.44 12.60
N GLN A 32 3.29 -44.39 11.81
CA GLN A 32 3.82 -45.66 12.30
C GLN A 32 5.26 -45.52 12.80
N HIS A 33 6.04 -44.61 12.20
CA HIS A 33 7.43 -44.32 12.54
C HIS A 33 7.62 -42.84 12.91
N PRO A 34 7.06 -42.38 14.05
CA PRO A 34 7.25 -41.00 14.47
C PRO A 34 8.72 -40.76 14.88
N PRO A 35 9.31 -39.60 14.52
CA PRO A 35 10.74 -39.35 14.66
C PRO A 35 11.24 -39.39 16.10
N GLU A 36 10.37 -39.11 17.09
CA GLU A 36 10.71 -39.16 18.51
C GLU A 36 10.86 -40.59 19.03
N ARG A 37 10.15 -41.55 18.43
CA ARG A 37 10.09 -42.95 18.88
C ARG A 37 10.91 -43.89 18.01
N ASP A 38 10.99 -43.62 16.71
CA ASP A 38 11.72 -44.42 15.73
C ASP A 38 12.39 -43.50 14.69
N PRO A 39 13.51 -42.83 15.06
CA PRO A 39 14.19 -41.90 14.17
C PRO A 39 14.78 -42.59 12.93
N GLU A 40 15.22 -43.84 13.05
CA GLU A 40 15.74 -44.62 11.93
C GLU A 40 14.63 -45.04 10.95
N GLY A 41 13.48 -45.47 11.47
CA GLY A 41 12.29 -45.74 10.66
C GLY A 41 11.80 -44.51 9.92
N PHE A 42 11.75 -43.36 10.59
CA PHE A 42 11.39 -42.09 9.97
C PHE A 42 12.36 -41.72 8.83
N ALA A 43 13.68 -41.90 9.04
CA ALA A 43 14.68 -41.63 8.01
C ALA A 43 14.49 -42.53 6.77
N ARG A 44 14.15 -43.81 6.96
CA ARG A 44 13.82 -44.73 5.84
C ARG A 44 12.55 -44.30 5.10
N VAL A 45 11.50 -43.95 5.84
CA VAL A 45 10.22 -43.47 5.26
C VAL A 45 10.41 -42.20 4.45
N ARG A 46 11.21 -41.25 4.95
CA ARG A 46 11.54 -40.01 4.24
C ARG A 46 12.35 -40.27 2.97
N ALA A 47 13.39 -41.09 3.05
CA ALA A 47 14.19 -41.46 1.88
C ALA A 47 13.35 -42.15 0.79
N ALA A 48 12.39 -42.99 1.18
CA ALA A 48 11.46 -43.62 0.25
C ALA A 48 10.54 -42.60 -0.43
N PHE A 49 10.01 -41.63 0.32
CA PHE A 49 9.14 -40.58 -0.23
C PHE A 49 9.87 -39.70 -1.25
N GLU A 50 11.06 -39.19 -0.92
CA GLU A 50 11.87 -38.34 -1.80
C GLU A 50 12.21 -39.08 -3.12
N GLN A 51 12.51 -40.38 -3.05
CA GLN A 51 12.79 -41.21 -4.22
C GLN A 51 11.57 -41.38 -5.15
N LEU A 52 10.36 -41.53 -4.60
CA LEU A 52 9.13 -41.68 -5.38
C LEU A 52 8.60 -40.34 -5.90
N GLU A 53 8.76 -39.25 -5.14
CA GLU A 53 8.30 -37.91 -5.52
C GLU A 53 9.00 -37.42 -6.79
N ALA A 54 10.32 -37.62 -6.90
CA ALA A 54 11.09 -37.28 -8.09
C ALA A 54 10.58 -37.99 -9.37
N ARG A 55 10.06 -39.21 -9.24
CA ARG A 55 9.49 -40.00 -10.35
C ARG A 55 8.09 -39.52 -10.73
N VAL A 56 7.23 -39.25 -9.75
CA VAL A 56 5.87 -38.74 -10.01
C VAL A 56 5.96 -37.37 -10.68
N LEU A 57 6.85 -36.49 -10.21
CA LEU A 57 7.06 -35.17 -10.81
C LEU A 57 7.60 -35.24 -12.25
N ALA A 58 8.45 -36.22 -12.55
CA ALA A 58 8.92 -36.48 -13.91
C ALA A 58 7.80 -36.98 -14.84
N LYS A 59 6.79 -37.69 -14.32
CA LYS A 59 5.66 -38.21 -15.10
C LYS A 59 4.58 -37.15 -15.34
N ASP A 60 4.37 -36.25 -14.39
CA ASP A 60 3.42 -35.14 -14.50
C ASP A 60 3.95 -33.98 -15.36
N SER A 61 5.25 -33.98 -15.67
CA SER A 61 5.81 -33.09 -16.68
C SER A 61 5.38 -33.58 -18.06
N PRO A 62 4.58 -32.81 -18.82
CA PRO A 62 4.13 -33.24 -20.14
C PRO A 62 5.36 -33.49 -21.02
N ASP A 63 5.46 -34.72 -21.53
CA ASP A 63 6.45 -35.15 -22.51
C ASP A 63 6.41 -34.18 -23.70
N THR A 64 7.24 -33.14 -23.61
CA THR A 64 7.62 -32.35 -24.77
C THR A 64 8.60 -33.25 -25.49
N PRO A 65 8.32 -33.72 -26.73
CA PRO A 65 9.24 -34.58 -27.44
C PRO A 65 10.56 -33.83 -27.57
N SER A 66 11.56 -34.27 -26.79
CA SER A 66 12.92 -33.77 -26.94
C SER A 66 13.45 -34.41 -28.22
N GLU A 67 13.16 -33.77 -29.35
CA GLU A 67 13.95 -33.93 -30.55
C GLU A 67 15.41 -33.69 -30.12
N PRO A 68 16.33 -34.67 -30.26
CA PRO A 68 17.71 -34.45 -29.91
C PRO A 68 18.17 -33.25 -30.72
N PRO A 69 18.64 -32.15 -30.09
CA PRO A 69 18.97 -30.95 -30.83
C PRO A 69 19.96 -31.36 -31.90
N SER A 70 19.53 -31.24 -33.16
CA SER A 70 20.44 -31.19 -34.29
C SER A 70 21.54 -30.24 -33.86
N ARG A 71 22.76 -30.78 -33.70
CA ARG A 71 23.96 -30.02 -33.35
C ARG A 71 24.24 -29.05 -34.50
N ALA A 72 23.45 -28.00 -34.59
CA ALA A 72 23.96 -26.72 -35.04
C ALA A 72 25.12 -26.41 -34.11
N PRO A 73 26.28 -25.97 -34.62
CA PRO A 73 27.36 -25.54 -33.77
C PRO A 73 26.80 -24.48 -32.83
N LEU A 74 26.64 -24.81 -31.55
CA LEU A 74 26.72 -23.82 -30.49
C LEU A 74 28.05 -23.13 -30.76
N GLN A 75 27.98 -21.93 -31.34
CA GLN A 75 29.09 -21.01 -31.24
C GLN A 75 29.39 -20.97 -29.76
N THR A 76 30.57 -21.49 -29.42
CA THR A 76 31.15 -21.43 -28.10
C THR A 76 31.04 -19.98 -27.65
N LEU A 77 30.03 -19.71 -26.81
CA LEU A 77 30.07 -18.58 -25.91
C LEU A 77 31.38 -18.79 -25.15
N ASP A 78 32.33 -17.93 -25.47
CA ASP A 78 33.69 -17.87 -24.96
C ASP A 78 33.68 -18.24 -23.46
N ASP A 79 34.38 -19.32 -23.07
CA ASP A 79 34.55 -19.81 -21.69
C ASP A 79 35.36 -18.82 -20.80
N SER A 80 35.56 -17.60 -21.29
CA SER A 80 35.95 -16.45 -20.50
C SER A 80 34.79 -16.07 -19.57
N ALA A 81 34.56 -16.87 -18.52
CA ALA A 81 33.64 -16.54 -17.44
C ALA A 81 33.89 -15.09 -17.02
N PRO A 82 32.94 -14.16 -17.21
CA PRO A 82 33.07 -12.87 -16.60
C PRO A 82 32.93 -13.13 -15.10
N ASP A 83 33.99 -12.91 -14.33
CA ASP A 83 33.90 -12.73 -12.87
C ASP A 83 32.91 -11.61 -12.50
N ASP A 84 32.38 -10.88 -13.48
CA ASP A 84 31.39 -9.84 -13.33
C ASP A 84 29.99 -10.28 -13.81
N LEU A 85 29.27 -11.02 -12.93
CA LEU A 85 27.83 -11.25 -13.06
C LEU A 85 27.06 -9.94 -13.32
N HIS A 86 27.50 -8.80 -12.76
CA HIS A 86 26.84 -7.52 -12.99
C HIS A 86 27.01 -7.03 -14.43
N ALA A 87 28.18 -7.25 -15.05
CA ALA A 87 28.36 -6.96 -16.49
C ALA A 87 27.43 -7.82 -17.35
N THR A 88 27.27 -9.10 -16.99
CA THR A 88 26.34 -10.01 -17.67
C THR A 88 24.88 -9.53 -17.53
N LEU A 89 24.45 -9.21 -16.31
CA LEU A 89 23.11 -8.66 -16.04
C LEU A 89 22.87 -7.36 -16.81
N ARG A 90 23.86 -6.47 -16.88
CA ARG A 90 23.77 -5.21 -17.64
C ARG A 90 23.66 -5.46 -19.15
N ALA A 91 24.43 -6.41 -19.69
CA ALA A 91 24.36 -6.79 -21.09
C ALA A 91 23.02 -7.43 -21.46
N LEU A 92 22.43 -8.24 -20.56
CA LEU A 92 21.10 -8.80 -20.73
C LEU A 92 20.02 -7.72 -20.71
N ALA A 93 20.09 -6.76 -19.80
CA ALA A 93 19.12 -5.68 -19.68
C ALA A 93 18.95 -4.89 -20.99
N ALA A 94 20.01 -4.79 -21.81
CA ALA A 94 19.99 -4.13 -23.10
C ALA A 94 19.33 -4.94 -24.24
N ARG A 95 19.03 -6.23 -24.03
CA ARG A 95 18.40 -7.09 -25.04
C ARG A 95 16.87 -6.89 -25.07
N PRO A 96 16.20 -7.13 -26.21
CA PRO A 96 14.75 -7.20 -26.27
C PRO A 96 14.19 -8.25 -25.30
N ALA A 97 13.03 -7.98 -24.70
CA ALA A 97 12.46 -8.83 -23.64
C ALA A 97 12.37 -10.34 -24.01
N PRO A 98 11.95 -10.75 -25.23
CA PRO A 98 11.89 -12.17 -25.59
C PRO A 98 13.26 -12.86 -25.66
N GLU A 99 14.29 -12.14 -26.12
CA GLU A 99 15.67 -12.66 -26.17
C GLU A 99 16.30 -12.67 -24.78
N ARG A 100 15.99 -11.64 -23.98
CA ARG A 100 16.40 -11.53 -22.58
C ARG A 100 15.82 -12.67 -21.74
N ALA A 101 14.54 -13.00 -21.91
CA ALA A 101 13.88 -14.12 -21.23
C ALA A 101 14.61 -15.44 -21.49
N LYS A 102 14.85 -15.78 -22.76
CA LYS A 102 15.59 -17.00 -23.15
C LYS A 102 17.00 -17.06 -22.55
N ALA A 103 17.71 -15.94 -22.57
CA ALA A 103 19.06 -15.88 -22.02
C ALA A 103 19.07 -15.98 -20.49
N LEU A 104 18.05 -15.45 -19.80
CA LEU A 104 17.89 -15.57 -18.36
C LEU A 104 17.60 -17.01 -17.93
N GLU A 105 16.76 -17.75 -18.67
CA GLU A 105 16.51 -19.16 -18.36
C GLU A 105 17.81 -20.00 -18.39
N ALA A 106 18.68 -19.76 -19.37
CA ALA A 106 19.99 -20.42 -19.43
C ALA A 106 20.89 -20.06 -18.23
N LEU A 107 20.89 -18.80 -17.80
CA LEU A 107 21.71 -18.34 -16.67
C LEU A 107 21.18 -18.78 -15.31
N VAL A 108 19.87 -18.86 -15.13
CA VAL A 108 19.28 -19.38 -13.88
C VAL A 108 19.62 -20.86 -13.71
N LEU A 109 19.67 -21.64 -14.80
CA LEU A 109 20.10 -23.04 -14.74
C LEU A 109 21.56 -23.19 -14.26
N THR A 110 22.45 -22.25 -14.60
CA THR A 110 23.85 -22.28 -14.14
C THR A 110 24.06 -21.63 -12.77
N HIS A 111 23.14 -20.75 -12.35
CA HIS A 111 23.20 -20.02 -11.08
C HIS A 111 21.84 -20.03 -10.35
N PRO A 112 21.34 -21.20 -9.90
CA PRO A 112 19.98 -21.33 -9.38
C PRO A 112 19.73 -20.55 -8.07
N ASP A 113 20.78 -20.26 -7.30
CA ASP A 113 20.69 -19.58 -6.00
C ASP A 113 20.80 -18.05 -6.10
N GLU A 114 21.05 -17.52 -7.29
CA GLU A 114 21.32 -16.10 -7.49
C GLU A 114 20.03 -15.29 -7.58
N ARG A 115 19.62 -14.67 -6.46
CA ARG A 115 18.37 -13.91 -6.34
C ARG A 115 18.22 -12.81 -7.39
N ALA A 116 19.30 -12.14 -7.78
CA ALA A 116 19.27 -11.07 -8.77
C ALA A 116 18.78 -11.56 -10.15
N LEU A 117 19.17 -12.79 -10.53
CA LEU A 117 18.72 -13.40 -11.79
C LEU A 117 17.22 -13.72 -11.77
N HIS A 118 16.72 -14.27 -10.67
CA HIS A 118 15.30 -14.55 -10.49
C HIS A 118 14.45 -13.27 -10.48
N GLY A 119 14.92 -12.21 -9.81
CA GLY A 119 14.25 -10.91 -9.83
C GLY A 119 14.15 -10.31 -11.24
N LEU A 120 15.25 -10.36 -12.02
CA LEU A 120 15.26 -9.90 -13.41
C LEU A 120 14.40 -10.78 -14.33
N ARG A 121 14.29 -12.08 -14.03
CA ARG A 121 13.43 -13.02 -14.75
C ARG A 121 11.95 -12.73 -14.53
N VAL A 122 11.53 -12.40 -13.30
CA VAL A 122 10.14 -11.95 -13.02
C VAL A 122 9.78 -10.72 -13.84
N THR A 123 10.61 -9.67 -13.80
CA THR A 123 10.32 -8.43 -14.54
C THR A 123 10.34 -8.63 -16.04
N THR A 124 11.26 -9.45 -16.55
CA THR A 124 11.35 -9.74 -17.99
C THR A 124 10.14 -10.50 -18.51
N HIS A 125 9.65 -11.50 -17.77
CA HIS A 125 8.44 -12.24 -18.16
C HIS A 125 7.19 -11.35 -18.09
N LEU A 126 7.10 -10.44 -17.11
CA LEU A 126 6.03 -9.43 -17.08
C LEU A 126 6.07 -8.47 -18.27
N GLU A 127 7.26 -8.03 -18.70
CA GLU A 127 7.41 -7.23 -19.93
C GLU A 127 6.98 -7.99 -21.20
N CYS A 128 7.04 -9.32 -21.17
CA CYS A 128 6.56 -10.18 -22.25
C CYS A 128 5.07 -10.55 -22.15
N ASP A 129 4.36 -10.05 -21.13
CA ASP A 129 2.99 -10.46 -20.77
C ASP A 129 2.86 -11.97 -20.50
N ASP A 130 3.95 -12.61 -20.05
CA ASP A 130 4.02 -14.03 -19.70
C ASP A 130 3.87 -14.21 -18.19
N VAL A 131 2.65 -14.00 -17.70
CA VAL A 131 2.34 -14.06 -16.25
C VAL A 131 2.61 -15.45 -15.66
N ALA A 132 2.42 -16.51 -16.45
CA ALA A 132 2.64 -17.88 -16.00
C ALA A 132 4.12 -18.13 -15.64
N TRP A 133 5.05 -17.73 -16.51
CA TRP A 133 6.47 -17.85 -16.23
C TRP A 133 6.97 -16.85 -15.18
N ALA A 134 6.39 -15.64 -15.15
CA ALA A 134 6.67 -14.69 -14.08
C ALA A 134 6.30 -15.27 -12.70
N LEU A 135 5.17 -15.98 -12.60
CA LEU A 135 4.74 -16.66 -11.37
C LEU A 135 5.68 -17.78 -10.95
N VAL A 136 6.19 -18.58 -11.89
CA VAL A 136 7.20 -19.61 -11.61
C VAL A 136 8.46 -18.97 -11.01
N ALA A 137 8.98 -17.92 -11.66
CA ALA A 137 10.17 -17.20 -11.20
C ALA A 137 9.95 -16.54 -9.82
N ALA A 138 8.78 -15.97 -9.57
CA ALA A 138 8.46 -15.35 -8.28
C ALA A 138 8.35 -16.36 -7.14
N ARG A 139 7.83 -17.57 -7.41
CA ARG A 139 7.82 -18.68 -6.43
C ARG A 139 9.22 -19.17 -6.10
N GLU A 140 10.11 -19.19 -7.08
CA GLU A 140 11.52 -19.53 -6.85
C GLU A 140 12.20 -18.47 -6.00
N LEU A 141 11.95 -17.19 -6.28
CA LEU A 141 12.45 -16.09 -5.47
C LEU A 141 11.90 -16.11 -4.03
N ASP A 142 10.62 -16.46 -3.85
CA ASP A 142 10.00 -16.69 -2.53
C ASP A 142 10.71 -17.81 -1.76
N ARG A 143 11.03 -18.94 -2.42
CA ARG A 143 11.82 -20.04 -1.82
C ARG A 143 13.22 -19.60 -1.43
N LEU A 144 13.82 -18.66 -2.17
CA LEU A 144 15.10 -18.04 -1.84
C LEU A 144 14.97 -16.99 -0.72
N GLY A 145 13.78 -16.78 -0.16
CA GLY A 145 13.54 -15.89 0.98
C GLY A 145 13.25 -14.44 0.61
N ASP A 146 12.86 -14.15 -0.63
CA ASP A 146 12.39 -12.83 -1.04
C ASP A 146 10.91 -12.89 -1.49
N PRO A 147 9.96 -12.65 -0.56
CA PRO A 147 8.53 -12.71 -0.86
C PRO A 147 8.04 -11.52 -1.69
N ASN A 148 8.88 -10.50 -1.94
CA ASN A 148 8.46 -9.28 -2.62
C ASN A 148 8.09 -9.53 -4.08
N ALA A 149 8.66 -10.54 -4.75
CA ALA A 149 8.27 -10.87 -6.11
C ALA A 149 6.83 -11.39 -6.19
N LEU A 150 6.41 -12.26 -5.27
CA LEU A 150 5.02 -12.70 -5.21
C LEU A 150 4.09 -11.53 -4.88
N LEU A 151 4.49 -10.64 -3.98
CA LEU A 151 3.72 -9.43 -3.68
C LEU A 151 3.61 -8.50 -4.90
N HIS A 152 4.69 -8.34 -5.66
CA HIS A 152 4.71 -7.53 -6.88
C HIS A 152 3.75 -8.11 -7.94
N LEU A 153 3.81 -9.42 -8.18
CA LEU A 153 2.85 -10.11 -9.04
C LEU A 153 1.43 -9.95 -8.54
N ALA A 154 1.20 -10.06 -7.23
CA ALA A 154 -0.13 -9.93 -6.68
C ALA A 154 -0.73 -8.53 -6.87
N ARG A 155 0.11 -7.49 -6.93
CA ARG A 155 -0.33 -6.11 -7.22
C ARG A 155 -0.72 -5.92 -8.69
N LEU A 156 -0.01 -6.58 -9.61
CA LEU A 156 -0.21 -6.41 -11.05
C LEU A 156 -1.26 -7.38 -11.62
N HIS A 157 -1.21 -8.64 -11.20
CA HIS A 157 -2.03 -9.75 -11.70
C HIS A 157 -2.67 -10.57 -10.55
N PRO A 158 -3.44 -9.94 -9.64
CA PRO A 158 -4.00 -10.60 -8.46
C PRO A 158 -4.85 -11.84 -8.77
N ALA A 159 -5.60 -11.81 -9.88
CA ALA A 159 -6.45 -12.91 -10.31
C ALA A 159 -5.67 -14.16 -10.74
N GLU A 160 -4.47 -13.98 -11.30
CA GLU A 160 -3.62 -15.07 -11.81
C GLU A 160 -2.89 -15.82 -10.69
N LEU A 161 -2.83 -15.25 -9.47
CA LEU A 161 -2.24 -15.94 -8.33
C LEU A 161 -3.15 -17.08 -7.85
N PRO A 162 -2.64 -18.31 -7.73
CA PRO A 162 -3.39 -19.40 -7.11
C PRO A 162 -3.71 -19.12 -5.64
N PRO A 163 -4.80 -19.70 -5.08
CA PRO A 163 -5.21 -19.45 -3.70
C PRO A 163 -4.11 -19.70 -2.66
N SER A 164 -3.25 -20.70 -2.88
CA SER A 164 -2.12 -20.99 -1.99
C SER A 164 -1.09 -19.86 -1.94
N ASP A 165 -0.89 -19.15 -3.04
CA ASP A 165 0.09 -18.07 -3.14
C ASP A 165 -0.51 -16.76 -2.63
N ARG A 166 -1.81 -16.54 -2.86
CA ARG A 166 -2.57 -15.47 -2.20
C ARG A 166 -2.48 -15.58 -0.68
N ASP A 167 -2.68 -16.79 -0.15
CA ASP A 167 -2.55 -17.05 1.30
C ASP A 167 -1.12 -16.81 1.82
N ARG A 168 -0.08 -17.01 1.01
CA ARG A 168 1.31 -16.68 1.39
C ARG A 168 1.52 -15.18 1.42
N VAL A 169 1.15 -14.48 0.35
CA VAL A 169 1.28 -13.01 0.25
C VAL A 169 0.46 -12.33 1.36
N ALA A 170 -0.73 -12.85 1.66
CA ALA A 170 -1.60 -12.33 2.72
C ALA A 170 -1.00 -12.43 4.13
N LYS A 171 -0.01 -13.29 4.38
CA LYS A 171 0.68 -13.34 5.68
C LYS A 171 1.55 -12.11 5.93
N HIS A 172 2.03 -11.48 4.86
CA HIS A 172 2.92 -10.33 4.95
C HIS A 172 2.15 -9.03 4.72
N GLU A 173 1.26 -9.00 3.72
CA GLU A 173 0.64 -7.78 3.21
C GLU A 173 -0.85 -8.01 2.87
N PRO A 174 -1.68 -8.40 3.85
CA PRO A 174 -3.06 -8.86 3.58
C PRO A 174 -3.95 -7.79 2.96
N PHE A 175 -3.87 -6.55 3.44
CA PHE A 175 -4.73 -5.47 2.95
C PHE A 175 -4.30 -4.98 1.56
N THR A 176 -3.00 -4.96 1.28
CA THR A 176 -2.46 -4.65 -0.04
C THR A 176 -2.97 -5.66 -1.07
N LEU A 177 -2.90 -6.97 -0.75
CA LEU A 177 -3.43 -8.02 -1.62
C LEU A 177 -4.95 -7.94 -1.75
N ALA A 178 -5.68 -7.79 -0.65
CA ALA A 178 -7.13 -7.66 -0.65
C ALA A 178 -7.57 -6.53 -1.58
N ARG A 179 -6.92 -5.36 -1.47
CA ARG A 179 -7.21 -4.20 -2.34
C ARG A 179 -6.96 -4.50 -3.82
N ALA A 180 -5.88 -5.20 -4.15
CA ALA A 180 -5.58 -5.59 -5.52
C ALA A 180 -6.63 -6.56 -6.09
N LEU A 181 -7.18 -7.45 -5.27
CA LEU A 181 -8.19 -8.43 -5.69
C LEU A 181 -9.58 -7.84 -5.92
N VAL A 182 -9.92 -6.68 -5.33
CA VAL A 182 -11.29 -6.13 -5.40
C VAL A 182 -11.87 -6.05 -6.82
N PRO A 183 -11.14 -5.58 -7.85
CA PRO A 183 -11.69 -5.48 -9.21
C PRO A 183 -12.05 -6.82 -9.84
N THR A 184 -11.39 -7.90 -9.44
CA THR A 184 -11.53 -9.23 -10.04
C THR A 184 -12.33 -10.20 -9.19
N ASP A 185 -12.21 -10.09 -7.86
CA ASP A 185 -12.78 -11.01 -6.88
C ASP A 185 -13.01 -10.28 -5.53
N PRO A 186 -14.11 -9.51 -5.41
CA PRO A 186 -14.41 -8.76 -4.20
C PRO A 186 -14.72 -9.66 -3.00
N ASP A 187 -15.20 -10.89 -3.22
CA ASP A 187 -15.44 -11.87 -2.14
C ASP A 187 -14.12 -12.32 -1.50
N ASP A 188 -13.14 -12.71 -2.32
CA ASP A 188 -11.84 -13.13 -1.83
C ASP A 188 -11.07 -11.97 -1.19
N ALA A 189 -11.17 -10.77 -1.78
CA ALA A 189 -10.66 -9.54 -1.17
C ALA A 189 -11.22 -9.31 0.24
N THR A 190 -12.54 -9.39 0.40
CA THR A 190 -13.19 -9.25 1.71
C THR A 190 -12.78 -10.37 2.67
N ARG A 191 -12.73 -11.62 2.21
CA ARG A 191 -12.30 -12.76 3.03
C ARG A 191 -10.89 -12.54 3.60
N LEU A 192 -9.96 -12.08 2.76
CA LEU A 192 -8.59 -11.76 3.17
C LEU A 192 -8.54 -10.59 4.17
N GLY A 193 -9.29 -9.51 3.92
CA GLY A 193 -9.39 -8.38 4.83
C GLY A 193 -9.96 -8.76 6.20
N LEU A 194 -11.03 -9.55 6.24
CA LEU A 194 -11.64 -10.05 7.48
C LEU A 194 -10.68 -10.97 8.24
N ARG A 195 -9.98 -11.86 7.53
CA ARG A 195 -8.97 -12.73 8.15
C ARG A 195 -7.82 -11.92 8.75
N ALA A 196 -7.38 -10.87 8.06
CA ALA A 196 -6.33 -9.99 8.56
C ALA A 196 -6.72 -9.27 9.85
N LEU A 197 -7.98 -8.84 9.96
CA LEU A 197 -8.54 -8.25 11.18
C LEU A 197 -8.75 -9.28 12.31
N ALA A 198 -8.84 -10.57 11.99
CA ALA A 198 -9.02 -11.62 12.98
C ALA A 198 -7.69 -12.15 13.57
N VAL A 199 -6.58 -11.92 12.87
CA VAL A 199 -5.24 -12.27 13.38
C VAL A 199 -4.77 -11.13 14.29
N ASP A 200 -4.11 -11.48 15.39
CA ASP A 200 -3.49 -10.54 16.36
C ASP A 200 -2.25 -9.87 15.74
N ALA A 201 -2.46 -9.20 14.60
CA ALA A 201 -1.50 -8.45 13.83
C ALA A 201 -1.44 -7.00 14.33
N PRO A 202 -0.36 -6.25 14.06
CA PRO A 202 -0.33 -4.82 14.34
C PRO A 202 -1.56 -4.12 13.75
N ALA A 203 -2.07 -3.12 14.47
CA ALA A 203 -3.24 -2.36 14.08
C ALA A 203 -3.09 -1.85 12.64
N PRO A 204 -3.95 -2.31 11.70
CA PRO A 204 -3.86 -1.81 10.35
C PRO A 204 -4.19 -0.32 10.34
N ASP A 205 -3.56 0.41 9.43
CA ASP A 205 -3.93 1.80 9.18
C ASP A 205 -5.44 1.86 8.89
N PRO A 206 -6.22 2.61 9.69
CA PRO A 206 -7.65 2.72 9.48
C PRO A 206 -8.03 3.16 8.07
N LEU A 207 -7.22 4.01 7.44
CA LEU A 207 -7.46 4.47 6.07
C LEU A 207 -7.34 3.34 5.07
N VAL A 208 -6.45 2.37 5.29
CA VAL A 208 -6.31 1.19 4.42
C VAL A 208 -7.56 0.30 4.49
N VAL A 209 -8.13 0.13 5.68
CA VAL A 209 -9.36 -0.67 5.86
C VAL A 209 -10.57 0.05 5.27
N ILE A 210 -10.69 1.36 5.48
CA ILE A 210 -11.74 2.19 4.87
C ILE A 210 -11.63 2.19 3.35
N ASP A 211 -10.43 2.33 2.80
CA ASP A 211 -10.17 2.26 1.36
C ASP A 211 -10.57 0.91 0.78
N LEU A 212 -10.28 -0.20 1.47
CA LEU A 212 -10.68 -1.53 1.06
C LEU A 212 -12.21 -1.68 1.08
N ALA A 213 -12.87 -1.29 2.17
CA ALA A 213 -14.32 -1.34 2.27
C ALA A 213 -15.00 -0.47 1.19
N LEU A 214 -14.43 0.70 0.90
CA LEU A 214 -14.87 1.54 -0.22
C LEU A 214 -14.75 0.82 -1.55
N ALA A 215 -13.57 0.26 -1.84
CA ALA A 215 -13.36 -0.44 -3.09
C ALA A 215 -14.38 -1.58 -3.25
N VAL A 216 -14.61 -2.39 -2.21
CA VAL A 216 -15.60 -3.48 -2.20
C VAL A 216 -17.02 -2.96 -2.43
N ALA A 217 -17.41 -1.88 -1.76
CA ALA A 217 -18.73 -1.25 -1.93
C ALA A 217 -18.95 -0.72 -3.35
N LEU A 218 -17.93 -0.09 -3.95
CA LEU A 218 -18.00 0.44 -5.31
C LEU A 218 -18.19 -0.66 -6.38
N HIS A 219 -17.81 -1.90 -6.07
CA HIS A 219 -18.03 -3.09 -6.90
C HIS A 219 -19.36 -3.80 -6.59
N GLY A 220 -20.30 -3.12 -5.93
CA GLY A 220 -21.66 -3.61 -5.69
C GLY A 220 -21.81 -4.56 -4.51
N ARG A 221 -20.77 -4.70 -3.67
CA ARG A 221 -20.76 -5.60 -2.51
C ARG A 221 -20.86 -4.84 -1.19
N GLY A 222 -21.94 -4.08 -1.05
CA GLY A 222 -22.17 -3.23 0.14
C GLY A 222 -22.30 -4.02 1.44
N ASP A 223 -22.84 -5.23 1.38
CA ASP A 223 -22.95 -6.20 2.48
C ASP A 223 -21.57 -6.63 3.00
N LEU A 224 -20.66 -6.97 2.08
CA LEU A 224 -19.28 -7.33 2.40
C LEU A 224 -18.49 -6.14 2.94
N ALA A 225 -18.68 -4.95 2.37
CA ALA A 225 -18.08 -3.72 2.86
C ALA A 225 -18.54 -3.38 4.29
N ALA A 226 -19.84 -3.52 4.58
CA ALA A 226 -20.39 -3.35 5.93
C ALA A 226 -19.78 -4.36 6.91
N SER A 227 -19.60 -5.61 6.48
CA SER A 227 -18.96 -6.66 7.28
C SER A 227 -17.51 -6.32 7.62
N LEU A 228 -16.72 -5.82 6.66
CA LEU A 228 -15.35 -5.36 6.88
C LEU A 228 -15.28 -4.24 7.93
N LEU A 229 -16.15 -3.23 7.81
CA LEU A 229 -16.17 -2.10 8.74
C LEU A 229 -16.66 -2.50 10.13
N GLY A 230 -17.63 -3.42 10.21
CA GLY A 230 -18.07 -4.01 11.47
C GLY A 230 -16.95 -4.77 12.17
N ALA A 231 -16.22 -5.62 11.43
CA ALA A 231 -15.05 -6.32 11.96
C ALA A 231 -13.96 -5.35 12.41
N PHE A 232 -13.71 -4.29 11.65
CA PHE A 232 -12.72 -3.28 12.00
C PHE A 232 -13.09 -2.50 13.26
N ARG A 233 -14.36 -2.13 13.45
CA ARG A 233 -14.84 -1.51 14.70
C ARG A 233 -14.63 -2.43 15.90
N THR A 234 -14.93 -3.72 15.74
CA THR A 234 -14.68 -4.71 16.79
C THR A 234 -13.19 -4.81 17.09
N TYR A 235 -12.34 -4.86 16.06
CA TYR A 235 -10.89 -4.86 16.19
C TYR A 235 -10.39 -3.64 16.98
N THR A 236 -10.82 -2.42 16.62
CA THR A 236 -10.39 -1.21 17.33
C THR A 236 -10.89 -1.17 18.77
N LYS A 237 -12.09 -1.69 19.08
CA LYS A 237 -12.53 -1.80 20.48
C LYS A 237 -11.62 -2.70 21.33
N VAL A 238 -11.03 -3.74 20.73
CA VAL A 238 -10.12 -4.66 21.42
C VAL A 238 -8.69 -4.09 21.54
N HIS A 239 -8.20 -3.42 20.49
CA HIS A 239 -6.79 -2.99 20.40
C HIS A 239 -6.55 -1.50 20.69
N GLY A 240 -7.59 -0.78 21.15
CA GLY A 240 -7.52 0.64 21.49
C GLY A 240 -8.38 1.49 20.57
N GLU A 241 -9.11 2.42 21.16
CA GLU A 241 -10.07 3.24 20.42
C GLU A 241 -9.38 3.95 19.25
N PRO A 242 -9.99 3.91 18.05
CA PRO A 242 -9.43 4.62 16.93
C PRO A 242 -9.51 6.12 17.25
N ALA A 243 -8.62 6.92 16.66
CA ALA A 243 -8.71 8.38 16.79
C ALA A 243 -10.16 8.82 16.49
N PRO A 244 -10.76 9.77 17.24
CA PRO A 244 -12.15 10.19 17.06
C PRO A 244 -12.54 10.51 15.61
N ARG A 245 -11.55 10.93 14.81
CA ARG A 245 -11.66 11.21 13.36
C ARG A 245 -11.97 9.97 12.52
N VAL A 246 -11.30 8.87 12.82
CA VAL A 246 -11.54 7.57 12.18
C VAL A 246 -12.93 7.06 12.57
N GLU A 247 -13.33 7.23 13.82
CA GLU A 247 -14.67 6.85 14.28
C GLU A 247 -15.76 7.63 13.54
N LEU A 248 -15.58 8.95 13.36
CA LEU A 248 -16.47 9.76 12.53
C LEU A 248 -16.51 9.22 11.09
N ALA A 249 -15.36 8.99 10.45
CA ALA A 249 -15.29 8.44 9.11
C ALA A 249 -16.02 7.09 8.99
N LEU A 250 -15.80 6.17 9.93
CA LEU A 250 -16.49 4.87 9.98
C LEU A 250 -18.00 5.04 10.09
N ARG A 251 -18.47 6.00 10.90
CA ARG A 251 -19.90 6.32 11.03
C ARG A 251 -20.46 6.88 9.74
N LEU A 252 -19.83 7.90 9.15
CA LEU A 252 -20.28 8.50 7.89
C LEU A 252 -20.33 7.46 6.78
N PHE A 253 -19.32 6.60 6.69
CA PHE A 253 -19.23 5.55 5.69
C PHE A 253 -20.31 4.47 5.89
N SER A 254 -20.53 4.04 7.15
CA SER A 254 -21.60 3.08 7.46
C SER A 254 -22.96 3.64 7.05
N LEU A 255 -23.25 4.90 7.40
CA LEU A 255 -24.48 5.56 6.97
C LEU A 255 -24.59 5.60 5.44
N ALA A 256 -23.50 5.89 4.73
CA ALA A 256 -23.47 5.90 3.26
C ALA A 256 -23.79 4.51 2.64
N LEU A 257 -23.39 3.41 3.29
CA LEU A 257 -23.73 2.05 2.84
C LEU A 257 -25.21 1.71 3.02
N TYR A 258 -25.85 2.23 4.07
CA TYR A 258 -27.26 1.97 4.39
C TYR A 258 -28.23 2.94 3.72
N VAL A 259 -27.76 3.93 2.95
CA VAL A 259 -28.68 4.83 2.24
C VAL A 259 -29.49 3.99 1.23
N PRO A 260 -30.83 3.95 1.39
CA PRO A 260 -31.67 3.06 0.61
C PRO A 260 -31.54 3.31 -0.90
N GLU A 261 -32.04 2.38 -1.70
CA GLU A 261 -31.93 2.36 -3.17
C GLU A 261 -32.51 3.54 -3.99
N PRO A 262 -33.23 4.57 -3.50
CA PRO A 262 -33.58 5.70 -4.36
C PRO A 262 -32.38 6.50 -4.92
N LEU A 263 -31.15 6.27 -4.45
CA LEU A 263 -29.96 6.90 -5.01
C LEU A 263 -29.47 6.17 -6.26
N PRO A 264 -29.35 6.88 -7.40
CA PRO A 264 -28.69 6.33 -8.58
C PRO A 264 -27.28 5.79 -8.23
N PRO A 265 -26.80 4.73 -8.90
CA PRO A 265 -25.49 4.15 -8.63
C PRO A 265 -24.35 5.17 -8.61
N GLU A 266 -24.40 6.16 -9.51
CA GLU A 266 -23.43 7.26 -9.61
C GLU A 266 -23.44 8.15 -8.36
N GLY A 267 -24.63 8.49 -7.85
CA GLY A 267 -24.79 9.27 -6.63
C GLY A 267 -24.30 8.52 -5.40
N ARG A 268 -24.54 7.20 -5.33
CA ARG A 268 -23.98 6.34 -4.27
C ARG A 268 -22.46 6.28 -4.34
N ARG A 269 -21.87 6.09 -5.53
CA ARG A 269 -20.41 6.10 -5.72
C ARG A 269 -19.79 7.44 -5.30
N ALA A 270 -20.42 8.54 -5.67
CA ALA A 270 -20.01 9.88 -5.28
C ALA A 270 -20.04 10.07 -3.75
N LEU A 271 -21.13 9.66 -3.09
CA LEU A 271 -21.28 9.73 -1.64
C LEU A 271 -20.17 8.92 -0.95
N LEU A 272 -19.97 7.66 -1.35
CA LEU A 272 -18.97 6.77 -0.78
C LEU A 272 -17.54 7.31 -0.93
N ARG A 273 -17.20 7.83 -2.12
CA ARG A 273 -15.90 8.49 -2.36
C ARG A 273 -15.75 9.75 -1.51
N GLY A 274 -16.78 10.59 -1.44
CA GLY A 274 -16.76 11.79 -0.60
C GLY A 274 -16.52 11.47 0.87
N THR A 275 -17.15 10.42 1.41
CA THR A 275 -16.91 9.97 2.80
C THR A 275 -15.49 9.45 3.02
N ALA A 276 -14.90 8.73 2.06
CA ALA A 276 -13.52 8.28 2.18
C ALA A 276 -12.52 9.43 2.03
N GLU A 277 -12.76 10.38 1.13
CA GLU A 277 -11.94 11.60 1.03
C GLU A 277 -12.05 12.43 2.30
N LEU A 278 -13.24 12.58 2.91
CA LEU A 278 -13.37 13.21 4.22
C LEU A 278 -12.59 12.47 5.31
N ALA A 279 -12.51 11.13 5.24
CA ALA A 279 -11.69 10.33 6.14
C ALA A 279 -10.18 10.58 5.94
N ARG A 280 -9.73 10.79 4.69
CA ARG A 280 -8.34 11.10 4.35
C ARG A 280 -7.98 12.54 4.69
N LEU A 281 -8.87 13.47 4.37
CA LEU A 281 -8.82 14.89 4.69
C LEU A 281 -9.21 15.14 6.15
N ALA A 282 -8.91 14.22 7.07
CA ALA A 282 -9.25 14.30 8.49
C ALA A 282 -8.52 15.42 9.25
N ASP A 283 -8.37 16.57 8.62
CA ASP A 283 -8.27 17.86 9.24
C ASP A 283 -9.68 18.50 9.21
N PRO A 284 -10.33 18.74 10.36
CA PRO A 284 -11.52 19.57 10.43
C PRO A 284 -11.34 20.91 9.68
N ASP A 285 -10.11 21.42 9.67
CA ASP A 285 -9.74 22.63 8.94
C ASP A 285 -9.85 22.42 7.42
N ALA A 286 -9.78 21.19 6.89
CA ALA A 286 -9.98 20.91 5.46
C ALA A 286 -11.46 20.93 5.05
N ILE A 287 -12.39 20.53 5.92
CA ILE A 287 -13.84 20.70 5.69
C ILE A 287 -14.19 22.19 5.74
N ASP A 288 -13.65 22.89 6.73
CA ASP A 288 -13.80 24.33 6.85
C ASP A 288 -13.16 25.02 5.63
N LEU A 289 -11.96 24.62 5.21
CA LEU A 289 -11.26 25.12 4.02
C LEU A 289 -12.06 24.85 2.75
N PHE A 290 -12.59 23.63 2.55
CA PHE A 290 -13.47 23.32 1.41
C PHE A 290 -14.72 24.19 1.41
N THR A 291 -15.32 24.41 2.58
CA THR A 291 -16.51 25.27 2.72
C THR A 291 -16.17 26.74 2.42
N ILE A 292 -14.96 27.18 2.78
CA ILE A 292 -14.43 28.52 2.52
C ILE A 292 -14.09 28.71 1.03
N GLU A 293 -13.40 27.75 0.41
CA GLU A 293 -12.93 27.80 -0.97
C GLU A 293 -14.06 27.56 -1.99
N HIS A 294 -15.05 26.74 -1.62
CA HIS A 294 -16.12 26.28 -2.53
C HIS A 294 -17.52 26.36 -1.90
N PRO A 295 -18.01 27.56 -1.52
CA PRO A 295 -19.24 27.72 -0.75
C PRO A 295 -20.51 27.27 -1.48
N ALA A 296 -20.54 27.37 -2.82
CA ALA A 296 -21.70 26.95 -3.61
C ALA A 296 -21.82 25.41 -3.69
N GLU A 297 -20.69 24.73 -3.82
CA GLU A 297 -20.56 23.28 -3.86
C GLU A 297 -20.84 22.68 -2.48
N ALA A 298 -20.27 23.27 -1.43
CA ALA A 298 -20.56 22.93 -0.04
C ALA A 298 -22.06 23.01 0.26
N LEU A 299 -22.75 24.05 -0.21
CA LEU A 299 -24.20 24.18 -0.04
C LEU A 299 -24.99 23.11 -0.81
N LYS A 300 -24.54 22.70 -2.00
CA LYS A 300 -25.17 21.60 -2.76
C LYS A 300 -25.00 20.27 -2.03
N VAL A 301 -23.79 19.97 -1.55
CA VAL A 301 -23.50 18.78 -0.75
C VAL A 301 -24.38 18.77 0.50
N ARG A 302 -24.42 19.87 1.24
CA ARG A 302 -25.26 20.00 2.44
C ARG A 302 -26.75 19.80 2.14
N ARG A 303 -27.29 20.41 1.07
CA ARG A 303 -28.69 20.19 0.67
C ARG A 303 -28.98 18.74 0.28
N ALA A 304 -28.03 18.08 -0.39
CA ALA A 304 -28.15 16.67 -0.72
C ALA A 304 -28.13 15.81 0.56
N LEU A 305 -27.24 16.11 1.51
CA LEU A 305 -27.20 15.47 2.83
C LEU A 305 -28.52 15.70 3.59
N GLN A 306 -29.01 16.93 3.70
CA GLN A 306 -30.28 17.24 4.36
C GLN A 306 -31.46 16.46 3.78
N LYS A 307 -31.49 16.32 2.45
CA LYS A 307 -32.59 15.68 1.74
C LYS A 307 -32.51 14.14 1.80
N HIS A 308 -31.32 13.57 1.73
CA HIS A 308 -31.13 12.13 1.51
C HIS A 308 -30.49 11.39 2.68
N ALA A 309 -29.84 12.10 3.60
CA ALA A 309 -29.14 11.56 4.77
C ALA A 309 -29.14 12.60 5.93
N PRO A 310 -30.30 12.94 6.50
CA PRO A 310 -30.42 14.04 7.49
C PRO A 310 -29.65 13.79 8.80
N GLU A 311 -29.36 12.54 9.13
CA GLU A 311 -28.46 12.19 10.25
C GLU A 311 -27.00 12.50 9.92
N LEU A 312 -26.60 12.30 8.66
CA LEU A 312 -25.29 12.67 8.16
C LEU A 312 -25.15 14.20 8.11
N ASP A 313 -26.19 14.92 7.69
CA ASP A 313 -26.20 16.39 7.80
C ASP A 313 -26.09 16.86 9.25
N ARG A 314 -26.76 16.21 10.21
CA ARG A 314 -26.61 16.55 11.63
C ARG A 314 -25.18 16.30 12.13
N ALA A 315 -24.55 15.20 11.74
CA ALA A 315 -23.18 14.88 12.15
C ALA A 315 -22.12 15.82 11.56
N VAL A 316 -22.33 16.32 10.33
CA VAL A 316 -21.33 17.17 9.62
C VAL A 316 -21.71 18.66 9.64
N GLY A 317 -22.96 18.98 10.00
CA GLY A 317 -23.58 20.30 9.81
C GLY A 317 -22.96 21.43 10.61
N GLU A 318 -22.36 21.16 11.78
CA GLU A 318 -21.66 22.18 12.56
C GLU A 318 -20.41 22.72 11.86
N HIS A 319 -19.71 21.89 11.08
CA HIS A 319 -18.52 22.28 10.33
C HIS A 319 -18.89 23.13 9.10
N PHE A 320 -19.95 22.74 8.36
CA PHE A 320 -20.45 23.55 7.24
C PHE A 320 -20.93 24.95 7.64
N VAL A 321 -21.35 25.15 8.90
CA VAL A 321 -21.75 26.47 9.41
C VAL A 321 -20.54 27.35 9.74
N ARG A 322 -19.44 26.77 10.26
CA ARG A 322 -18.23 27.53 10.61
C ARG A 322 -17.47 28.04 9.38
N GLY A 323 -17.26 27.20 8.37
CA GLY A 323 -16.54 27.59 7.15
C GLY A 323 -17.26 28.66 6.30
N ALA A 324 -18.60 28.70 6.29
CA ALA A 324 -19.37 29.65 5.47
C ALA A 324 -19.25 31.12 5.91
N VAL A 325 -18.72 31.38 7.11
CA VAL A 325 -18.58 32.73 7.68
C VAL A 325 -17.25 33.40 7.29
N ALA A 326 -16.23 32.65 6.87
CA ALA A 326 -14.91 33.18 6.52
C ALA A 326 -14.78 33.51 5.01
N LYS A 327 -14.34 34.73 4.69
CA LYS A 327 -14.53 35.43 3.40
C LYS A 327 -13.46 35.15 2.32
N ARG A 328 -13.94 34.98 1.08
CA ARG A 328 -13.46 35.45 -0.24
C ARG A 328 -11.94 35.58 -0.48
N ARG A 329 -11.37 34.67 -1.27
CA ARG A 329 -10.37 34.92 -2.34
C ARG A 329 -10.41 33.80 -3.40
N SER A 330 -9.94 34.12 -4.61
CA SER A 330 -10.10 33.41 -5.89
C SER A 330 -9.39 32.04 -6.01
N PRO A 331 -9.80 31.15 -6.96
CA PRO A 331 -9.56 29.70 -6.88
C PRO A 331 -8.32 29.20 -7.67
N PRO A 332 -7.75 28.04 -7.32
CA PRO A 332 -6.99 27.17 -8.23
C PRO A 332 -7.76 25.89 -8.65
N GLN A 333 -7.19 25.18 -9.64
CA GLN A 333 -7.85 24.39 -10.69
C GLN A 333 -8.22 22.92 -10.37
N TRP A 334 -8.45 22.52 -9.11
CA TRP A 334 -8.86 21.14 -8.79
C TRP A 334 -10.37 20.86 -9.01
N THR A 335 -11.05 21.80 -9.68
CA THR A 335 -12.52 21.96 -9.78
C THR A 335 -13.26 20.89 -10.59
N TRP A 336 -12.59 19.89 -11.17
CA TRP A 336 -13.26 18.93 -12.06
C TRP A 336 -13.67 17.61 -11.41
N LEU A 337 -13.11 17.23 -10.26
CA LEU A 337 -13.36 15.90 -9.67
C LEU A 337 -14.61 15.82 -8.77
N LEU A 338 -15.11 16.95 -8.26
CA LEU A 338 -16.37 17.02 -7.50
C LEU A 338 -17.60 17.37 -8.38
N LEU A 339 -17.37 17.84 -9.60
CA LEU A 339 -18.42 18.34 -10.49
C LEU A 339 -19.09 17.26 -11.35
N LEU A 340 -18.45 16.11 -11.54
CA LEU A 340 -19.08 14.94 -12.18
C LEU A 340 -19.92 14.09 -11.22
N ALA A 341 -19.86 14.37 -9.92
CA ALA A 341 -20.58 13.65 -8.87
C ALA A 341 -21.98 14.20 -8.56
N THR A 342 -22.35 15.40 -9.03
CA THR A 342 -23.62 16.06 -8.64
C THR A 342 -24.45 16.66 -9.77
N CYS A 343 -24.00 16.58 -11.03
CA CYS A 343 -24.70 17.18 -12.16
C CYS A 343 -25.25 16.16 -13.17
N ALA A 344 -26.12 15.27 -12.71
CA ALA A 344 -27.02 14.53 -13.61
C ALA A 344 -28.42 14.29 -12.99
N VAL A 345 -28.92 15.17 -12.12
CA VAL A 345 -30.33 15.11 -11.70
C VAL A 345 -30.89 16.51 -11.53
N PRO A 346 -31.33 17.13 -12.64
CA PRO A 346 -32.68 17.64 -12.59
C PRO A 346 -33.41 17.32 -13.90
N ARG A 347 -33.91 16.08 -14.03
CA ARG A 347 -35.04 15.85 -14.95
C ARG A 347 -35.97 14.68 -14.67
N LEU A 348 -35.71 13.82 -13.70
CA LEU A 348 -36.59 12.68 -13.47
C LEU A 348 -36.90 12.50 -11.98
N LEU A 349 -38.20 12.69 -11.69
CA LEU A 349 -39.03 12.05 -10.65
C LEU A 349 -39.73 13.00 -9.66
N ARG A 350 -41.02 13.22 -9.97
CA ARG A 350 -42.12 13.43 -9.02
C ARG A 350 -42.49 12.09 -8.38
N THR A 351 -43.09 12.17 -7.19
CA THR A 351 -43.72 11.11 -6.36
C THR A 351 -42.71 10.23 -5.60
N GLY A 352 -42.85 9.91 -4.32
CA GLY A 352 -43.89 10.16 -3.31
C GLY A 352 -43.39 9.59 -1.97
N THR A 353 -43.93 10.10 -0.88
CA THR A 353 -43.60 9.83 0.53
C THR A 353 -44.10 8.46 1.02
N GLU A 354 -43.30 7.76 1.83
CA GLU A 354 -43.70 7.00 3.06
C GLU A 354 -42.54 6.11 3.55
N LEU A 355 -41.77 6.56 4.55
CA LEU A 355 -40.93 5.68 5.38
C LEU A 355 -40.31 6.49 6.55
N SER A 356 -41.03 6.61 7.67
CA SER A 356 -40.51 7.31 8.87
C SER A 356 -40.64 6.54 10.19
N SER A 357 -41.06 5.27 10.18
CA SER A 357 -41.39 4.55 11.44
C SER A 357 -40.59 3.27 11.71
N ALA A 358 -39.76 2.82 10.75
CA ALA A 358 -38.86 1.68 10.94
C ALA A 358 -37.46 2.12 11.41
N VAL A 359 -36.92 3.20 10.82
CA VAL A 359 -35.58 3.75 11.15
C VAL A 359 -35.57 4.41 12.54
N ALA A 360 -36.68 5.01 12.98
CA ALA A 360 -36.75 5.67 14.29
C ALA A 360 -36.66 4.68 15.48
N ARG A 361 -37.09 3.42 15.31
CA ARG A 361 -37.09 2.41 16.39
C ARG A 361 -35.73 1.76 16.61
N GLU A 362 -34.90 1.66 15.58
CA GLU A 362 -33.54 1.11 15.69
C GLU A 362 -32.53 2.13 16.25
N ILE A 363 -32.90 3.42 16.22
CA ILE A 363 -32.07 4.54 16.73
C ILE A 363 -32.35 4.81 18.23
N ASP A 364 -33.59 4.65 18.70
CA ASP A 364 -33.93 4.87 20.12
C ASP A 364 -33.26 3.83 21.04
N ASP A 365 -33.15 2.56 20.60
CA ASP A 365 -32.53 1.49 21.41
C ASP A 365 -31.00 1.63 21.54
N ALA A 366 -30.36 2.51 20.77
CA ALA A 366 -28.91 2.76 20.81
C ALA A 366 -28.51 3.99 21.65
N PHE A 367 -29.46 4.79 22.14
CA PHE A 367 -29.18 6.15 22.66
C PHE A 367 -29.51 6.40 24.14
N TYR A 368 -29.95 5.40 24.91
CA TYR A 368 -30.17 5.54 26.34
C TYR A 368 -29.20 4.67 27.15
N ASP A 369 -28.08 5.28 27.59
CA ASP A 369 -27.36 4.86 28.79
C ASP A 369 -27.40 6.01 29.80
N ASP A 370 -27.82 5.66 31.01
CA ASP A 370 -28.36 6.53 32.06
C ASP A 370 -27.22 6.97 32.98
N SER A 371 -26.43 7.98 32.59
CA SER A 371 -25.61 8.72 33.56
C SER A 371 -25.10 10.04 32.98
N TYR A 372 -25.79 11.14 33.21
CA TYR A 372 -25.12 12.44 33.42
C TYR A 372 -26.04 13.36 34.21
N GLU A 373 -25.84 13.37 35.53
CA GLU A 373 -26.42 14.35 36.43
C GLU A 373 -25.86 15.75 36.14
N SER A 374 -26.76 16.72 36.28
CA SER A 374 -26.62 18.16 36.13
C SER A 374 -25.45 18.77 36.93
N TYR A 375 -24.73 19.71 36.30
CA TYR A 375 -24.06 20.80 37.01
C TYR A 375 -24.57 22.15 36.54
N ALA A 376 -24.95 22.99 37.51
CA ALA A 376 -25.39 24.36 37.35
C ALA A 376 -24.20 25.33 37.18
N PRO A 377 -24.39 26.50 36.54
CA PRO A 377 -23.32 27.45 36.28
C PRO A 377 -23.11 28.41 37.46
N GLY A 378 -21.86 28.60 37.90
CA GLY A 378 -21.50 29.59 38.92
C GLY A 378 -20.00 29.91 38.92
N ASP A 379 -19.72 31.20 38.73
CA ASP A 379 -18.55 31.98 39.15
C ASP A 379 -17.17 31.70 38.50
N PHE A 380 -16.87 32.51 37.47
CA PHE A 380 -15.51 32.85 37.04
C PHE A 380 -14.94 33.92 37.97
N VAL A 381 -13.77 33.65 38.56
CA VAL A 381 -12.88 34.65 39.16
C VAL A 381 -11.63 34.73 38.28
N ASP A 382 -11.33 35.93 37.81
CA ASP A 382 -10.10 36.27 37.08
C ASP A 382 -8.87 36.17 38.01
N GLU A 383 -7.92 35.28 37.70
CA GLU A 383 -6.53 35.39 38.17
C GLU A 383 -5.59 35.50 36.95
N PRO A 384 -4.62 36.44 36.96
CA PRO A 384 -3.71 36.65 35.85
C PRO A 384 -2.59 35.61 35.82
N TYR A 385 -2.44 34.94 34.68
CA TYR A 385 -1.37 33.99 34.39
C TYR A 385 -0.06 34.72 34.03
N GLU A 386 0.99 34.54 34.83
CA GLU A 386 2.37 34.87 34.45
C GLU A 386 3.09 33.61 33.94
N PRO A 387 3.65 33.60 32.72
CA PRO A 387 4.41 32.46 32.21
C PRO A 387 5.82 32.39 32.83
N PRO A 388 6.36 31.19 33.13
CA PRO A 388 7.73 31.06 33.61
C PRO A 388 8.75 31.31 32.47
N PRO A 389 9.99 31.75 32.80
CA PRO A 389 11.01 31.99 31.79
C PRO A 389 11.52 30.67 31.19
N PRO A 390 11.94 30.66 29.91
CA PRO A 390 12.48 29.45 29.28
C PRO A 390 13.87 29.12 29.86
N PRO A 391 14.21 27.83 30.06
CA PRO A 391 15.56 27.45 30.43
C PRO A 391 16.49 27.58 29.21
N ALA A 392 17.65 28.20 29.43
CA ALA A 392 18.76 28.20 28.51
C ALA A 392 19.37 26.79 28.41
N VAL A 393 19.44 26.25 27.19
CA VAL A 393 20.30 25.11 26.86
C VAL A 393 20.99 25.40 25.54
N ILE A 394 22.31 25.53 25.60
CA ILE A 394 23.23 25.51 24.46
C ILE A 394 23.56 24.03 24.18
N PRO A 395 23.44 23.56 22.93
CA PRO A 395 24.21 22.39 22.50
C PRO A 395 25.08 22.69 21.27
N ASP A 396 26.39 22.52 21.52
CA ASP A 396 27.40 21.82 20.72
C ASP A 396 27.56 22.15 19.21
N VAL A 397 28.71 22.77 18.90
CA VAL A 397 29.14 23.23 17.56
C VAL A 397 29.49 22.05 16.63
N ALA A 398 29.63 20.82 17.13
CA ALA A 398 29.81 19.63 16.28
C ALA A 398 28.51 19.09 15.66
N ALA A 399 27.33 19.46 16.19
CA ALA A 399 26.03 19.01 15.68
C ALA A 399 25.46 19.89 14.55
N TRP A 400 26.14 20.99 14.21
CA TRP A 400 25.58 22.04 13.35
C TRP A 400 25.68 21.73 11.85
N SER A 401 26.68 20.98 11.38
CA SER A 401 26.86 20.72 9.94
C SER A 401 25.85 19.73 9.34
N THR A 402 25.24 18.87 10.19
CA THR A 402 24.28 17.85 9.73
C THR A 402 22.84 18.36 9.76
N ALA A 403 22.53 19.32 10.65
CA ALA A 403 21.21 19.93 10.77
C ALA A 403 20.94 20.94 9.65
N THR A 404 21.93 21.73 9.21
CA THR A 404 21.77 22.67 8.09
C THR A 404 21.64 21.93 6.75
N ARG A 405 22.35 20.80 6.58
CA ARG A 405 22.25 19.93 5.39
C ARG A 405 20.88 19.31 5.21
N ARG A 406 20.22 18.91 6.30
CA ARG A 406 18.82 18.45 6.25
C ARG A 406 17.82 19.61 6.23
N GLY A 407 18.15 20.76 6.82
CA GLY A 407 17.27 21.92 6.90
C GLY A 407 16.99 22.60 5.55
N LEU A 408 17.98 22.65 4.66
CA LEU A 408 17.85 23.22 3.31
C LEU A 408 16.84 22.46 2.43
N VAL A 409 16.77 21.13 2.59
CA VAL A 409 15.90 20.27 1.77
C VAL A 409 14.53 20.05 2.45
N VAL A 410 14.49 19.96 3.78
CA VAL A 410 13.28 19.50 4.51
C VAL A 410 12.24 20.60 4.70
N ARG A 411 12.60 21.89 4.81
CA ARG A 411 11.58 22.93 5.08
C ARG A 411 11.00 23.63 3.85
N GLY A 412 11.70 23.62 2.72
CA GLY A 412 11.23 24.28 1.49
C GLY A 412 10.34 23.41 0.59
N CYS A 413 10.58 22.09 0.57
CA CYS A 413 10.08 21.24 -0.53
C CYS A 413 9.10 20.15 -0.14
N GLU A 414 8.72 20.03 1.14
CA GLU A 414 7.72 19.03 1.57
C GLU A 414 6.28 19.37 1.14
N LYS A 415 6.02 20.55 0.59
CA LYS A 415 4.74 20.90 -0.05
C LYS A 415 4.98 21.36 -1.48
N GLY A 416 4.94 20.41 -2.41
CA GLY A 416 5.12 20.65 -3.85
C GLY A 416 4.30 21.85 -4.33
N GLY A 417 4.99 22.91 -4.74
CA GLY A 417 4.37 24.14 -5.25
C GLY A 417 5.12 25.45 -4.99
N VAL A 418 6.22 25.47 -4.22
CA VAL A 418 6.98 26.72 -4.00
C VAL A 418 7.97 26.97 -5.15
N PRO A 419 7.91 28.12 -5.84
CA PRO A 419 8.92 28.50 -6.82
C PRO A 419 10.31 28.52 -6.17
N GLY A 420 11.30 27.87 -6.77
CA GLY A 420 12.69 27.86 -6.27
C GLY A 420 13.17 26.56 -5.61
N CYS A 421 12.30 25.57 -5.39
CA CYS A 421 12.70 24.25 -4.85
C CYS A 421 13.73 23.53 -5.73
N ASP A 422 13.57 23.57 -7.05
CA ASP A 422 14.54 22.98 -7.97
C ASP A 422 15.92 23.64 -7.85
N GLN A 423 15.97 24.94 -7.55
CA GLN A 423 17.21 25.69 -7.40
C GLN A 423 17.87 25.47 -6.03
N ALA A 424 17.07 25.29 -4.97
CA ALA A 424 17.54 24.85 -3.67
C ALA A 424 18.20 23.46 -3.78
N GLN A 425 17.57 22.54 -4.51
CA GLN A 425 18.10 21.20 -4.75
C GLN A 425 19.33 21.24 -5.66
N LEU A 426 19.37 22.08 -6.69
CA LEU A 426 20.54 22.26 -7.55
C LEU A 426 21.73 22.83 -6.78
N LEU A 427 21.53 23.82 -5.91
CA LEU A 427 22.59 24.37 -5.05
C LEU A 427 23.08 23.32 -4.03
N ALA A 428 22.16 22.58 -3.40
CA ALA A 428 22.52 21.48 -2.51
C ALA A 428 23.35 20.40 -3.24
N ASN A 429 22.92 19.99 -4.43
CA ASN A 429 23.63 19.01 -5.25
C ASN A 429 25.00 19.54 -5.72
N ALA A 430 25.11 20.82 -6.06
CA ALA A 430 26.37 21.43 -6.49
C ALA A 430 27.39 21.47 -5.34
N LEU A 431 26.94 21.83 -4.13
CA LEU A 431 27.75 21.79 -2.91
C LEU A 431 28.15 20.35 -2.53
N GLU A 432 27.25 19.38 -2.68
CA GLU A 432 27.50 17.99 -2.31
C GLU A 432 28.42 17.26 -3.29
N SER A 433 28.28 17.54 -4.59
CA SER A 433 29.08 16.87 -5.63
C SER A 433 30.47 17.47 -5.82
N GLY A 434 30.85 18.44 -4.99
CA GLY A 434 32.17 19.08 -5.07
C GLY A 434 32.40 19.76 -6.42
N GLN A 435 31.36 20.38 -6.98
CA GLN A 435 31.48 21.17 -8.21
C GLN A 435 32.41 22.36 -7.98
N SER A 436 32.91 22.94 -9.08
CA SER A 436 33.78 24.09 -8.99
C SER A 436 33.10 25.28 -8.29
N CYS A 437 33.90 26.14 -7.66
CA CYS A 437 33.43 27.38 -7.05
C CYS A 437 32.57 28.20 -8.01
N GLU A 438 32.90 28.22 -9.30
CA GLU A 438 32.12 28.92 -10.33
C GLU A 438 30.70 28.36 -10.46
N VAL A 439 30.55 27.02 -10.53
CA VAL A 439 29.27 26.34 -10.65
C VAL A 439 28.43 26.49 -9.37
N VAL A 440 29.07 26.38 -8.19
CA VAL A 440 28.40 26.57 -6.89
C VAL A 440 27.97 28.03 -6.70
N THR A 441 28.78 28.99 -7.11
CA THR A 441 28.46 30.43 -7.03
C THR A 441 27.32 30.77 -7.98
N GLU A 442 27.31 30.26 -9.21
CA GLU A 442 26.22 30.47 -10.16
C GLU A 442 24.89 29.87 -9.63
N ALA A 443 24.94 28.66 -9.06
CA ALA A 443 23.78 28.04 -8.42
C ALA A 443 23.27 28.86 -7.22
N SER A 444 24.18 29.43 -6.42
CA SER A 444 23.84 30.28 -5.27
C SER A 444 23.20 31.61 -5.70
N LEU A 445 23.73 32.26 -6.74
CA LEU A 445 23.16 33.48 -7.30
C LEU A 445 21.76 33.25 -7.85
N ARG A 446 21.55 32.17 -8.61
CA ARG A 446 20.21 31.79 -9.13
C ARG A 446 19.23 31.47 -7.99
N PHE A 447 19.71 30.84 -6.93
CA PHE A 447 18.91 30.57 -5.74
C PHE A 447 18.46 31.87 -5.05
N HIS A 448 19.36 32.85 -4.87
CA HIS A 448 19.05 34.15 -4.27
C HIS A 448 18.16 35.03 -5.16
N GLU A 449 18.36 35.03 -6.48
CA GLU A 449 17.56 35.80 -7.44
C GLU A 449 16.08 35.41 -7.45
N LEU A 450 15.79 34.12 -7.24
CA LEU A 450 14.43 33.57 -7.31
C LEU A 450 13.66 33.67 -5.99
N LEU A 451 14.36 33.92 -4.87
CA LEU A 451 13.78 33.95 -3.53
C LEU A 451 14.19 35.20 -2.70
N PRO A 452 14.13 36.43 -3.25
CA PRO A 452 14.56 37.62 -2.51
C PRO A 452 13.67 37.85 -1.27
N GLY A 453 14.29 37.82 -0.09
CA GLY A 453 13.63 38.05 1.20
C GLY A 453 12.72 36.92 1.70
N ALA A 454 12.77 35.74 1.06
CA ALA A 454 11.99 34.57 1.49
C ALA A 454 12.73 33.68 2.50
N LEU A 455 14.04 33.85 2.65
CA LEU A 455 14.86 33.08 3.58
C LEU A 455 15.03 33.83 4.89
N ASP A 456 15.17 33.06 5.97
CA ASP A 456 15.65 33.58 7.24
C ASP A 456 17.06 34.18 7.04
N PRO A 457 17.34 35.43 7.48
CA PRO A 457 18.64 36.07 7.27
C PRO A 457 19.84 35.28 7.82
N ALA A 458 19.63 34.44 8.85
CA ALA A 458 20.68 33.59 9.39
C ALA A 458 20.99 32.40 8.46
N LEU A 459 20.00 31.91 7.71
CA LEU A 459 20.17 30.86 6.71
C LEU A 459 20.88 31.41 5.46
N GLU A 460 20.52 32.61 5.02
CA GLU A 460 21.17 33.33 3.93
C GLU A 460 22.67 33.51 4.22
N GLN A 461 23.02 34.04 5.41
CA GLN A 461 24.41 34.16 5.86
C GLN A 461 25.14 32.82 6.04
N ALA A 462 24.42 31.71 6.26
CA ALA A 462 25.03 30.40 6.37
C ALA A 462 25.39 29.83 4.98
N VAL A 463 24.52 30.00 3.99
CA VAL A 463 24.78 29.61 2.61
C VAL A 463 25.97 30.38 2.04
N ASP A 464 26.00 31.70 2.22
CA ASP A 464 27.10 32.54 1.71
C ASP A 464 28.45 32.14 2.32
N ARG A 465 28.49 31.82 3.62
CA ARG A 465 29.71 31.35 4.28
C ARG A 465 30.23 30.01 3.74
N GLU A 466 29.35 29.08 3.40
CA GLU A 466 29.76 27.78 2.81
C GLU A 466 30.26 27.95 1.38
N VAL A 467 29.63 28.82 0.60
CA VAL A 467 30.10 29.17 -0.76
C VAL A 467 31.47 29.85 -0.69
N ASP A 468 31.64 30.84 0.19
CA ASP A 468 32.92 31.52 0.40
C ASP A 468 34.01 30.55 0.87
N ALA A 469 33.69 29.64 1.80
CA ALA A 469 34.64 28.65 2.29
C ALA A 469 35.03 27.62 1.22
N LEU A 470 34.12 27.27 0.30
CA LEU A 470 34.42 26.42 -0.85
C LEU A 470 35.33 27.16 -1.85
N CYS A 471 35.01 28.40 -2.16
CA CYS A 471 35.79 29.25 -3.06
C CYS A 471 37.19 29.59 -2.52
N ALA A 472 37.33 29.79 -1.21
CA ALA A 472 38.64 29.98 -0.56
C ALA A 472 39.50 28.71 -0.69
N ARG A 473 38.91 27.52 -0.44
CA ARG A 473 39.60 26.24 -0.59
C ARG A 473 40.12 26.00 -2.00
N GLU A 474 39.34 26.32 -3.03
CA GLU A 474 39.78 26.18 -4.43
C GLU A 474 40.88 27.17 -4.82
N ARG A 475 40.89 28.37 -4.23
CA ARG A 475 41.93 29.39 -4.45
C ARG A 475 43.18 29.16 -3.60
N GLY A 476 43.17 28.15 -2.71
CA GLY A 476 44.27 27.86 -1.79
C GLY A 476 44.46 28.92 -0.70
N LEU A 477 43.39 29.60 -0.30
CA LEU A 477 43.37 30.68 0.70
C LEU A 477 42.97 30.21 2.10
#